data_AF-A0A9P5M0L4-F1
#
_entry.id   AF-A0A9P5M0L4-F1
#
_cell.length_a   1.000
_cell.length_b   1.000
_cell.length_c   1.000
_cell.angle_alpha   90.00
_cell.angle_beta   90.00
_cell.angle_gamma   90.00
#
_symmetry.space_group_name_H-M   'P 1'
#
loop_
_entity.id
_entity.type
_entity.pdbx_description
1 polymer ?
#
loop_
_entity_poly.entity_id
_entity_poly.type
_entity_poly.pdbx_seq_one_letter_code
_entity_poly.pdbx_strand_id
1 'polypeptide(L)'
;MSHSISSATIQQLDDALAFLSKTGRGPAPPSPYDAQAWIMSNVHGMMINGLKHIYVTGPTIQPKDYDDFVGYCLIWYSLIDSHHALEEAWYFPTLQPAIPLSLIEGEHAEFHDSLEAIGKYLVECLPGGTPWGGYKKSVPHDSPNHAFDAAKLNLLIDVFVPAFTPHFCAEIGYLEPAKLREKLTDDTWKALDKRIAEEVPKMPKAFFVYELLHVRSKYFPPAPWIIKAILIPWILYWPERRFWRFAPEKGSWDD
;
A
#
# COMPACT_ATOMS: atom_id res chain seq x y z
N MET A 1 -22.35 -8.13 18.95
CA MET A 1 -21.43 -9.28 19.02
C MET A 1 -20.08 -8.75 18.54
N SER A 2 -19.02 -8.85 19.34
CA SER A 2 -17.68 -8.41 18.92
C SER A 2 -17.18 -9.36 17.83
N HIS A 3 -17.02 -8.88 16.60
CA HIS A 3 -16.34 -9.67 15.57
C HIS A 3 -14.88 -9.83 15.98
N SER A 4 -14.45 -11.08 16.19
CA SER A 4 -13.06 -11.41 16.52
C SER A 4 -12.22 -11.47 15.24
N ILE A 5 -10.94 -11.12 15.34
CA ILE A 5 -9.93 -11.32 14.30
C ILE A 5 -10.06 -12.74 13.72
N SER A 6 -10.23 -12.81 12.39
CA SER A 6 -10.32 -14.05 11.62
C SER A 6 -8.93 -14.66 11.46
N SER A 7 -8.75 -15.89 11.92
CA SER A 7 -7.51 -16.64 11.70
C SER A 7 -7.26 -16.92 10.22
N ALA A 8 -8.32 -17.07 9.42
CA ALA A 8 -8.20 -17.28 7.99
C ALA A 8 -7.66 -16.04 7.27
N THR A 9 -8.16 -14.85 7.63
CA THR A 9 -7.67 -13.57 7.08
C THR A 9 -6.20 -13.35 7.44
N ILE A 10 -5.82 -13.60 8.69
CA ILE A 10 -4.41 -13.52 9.12
C ILE A 10 -3.53 -14.48 8.32
N GLN A 11 -3.95 -15.75 8.17
CA GLN A 11 -3.18 -16.75 7.43
C GLN A 11 -2.98 -16.32 5.98
N GLN A 12 -4.03 -15.81 5.32
CA GLN A 12 -3.95 -15.36 3.93
C GLN A 12 -2.99 -14.17 3.76
N LEU A 13 -3.04 -13.19 4.67
CA LEU A 13 -2.10 -12.07 4.68
C LEU A 13 -0.66 -12.57 4.90
N ASP A 14 -0.46 -13.53 5.80
CA ASP A 14 0.87 -14.11 6.07
C ASP A 14 1.43 -14.91 4.89
N ASP A 15 0.61 -15.70 4.22
CA ASP A 15 1.00 -16.45 3.03
C ASP A 15 1.40 -15.52 1.89
N ALA A 16 0.64 -14.43 1.68
CA ALA A 16 0.97 -13.41 0.69
C ALA A 16 2.28 -12.68 1.02
N LEU A 17 2.49 -12.29 2.29
CA LEU A 17 3.76 -11.70 2.72
C LEU A 17 4.92 -12.66 2.49
N ALA A 18 4.76 -13.94 2.85
CA ALA A 18 5.79 -14.95 2.64
C ALA A 18 6.09 -15.19 1.14
N PHE A 19 5.09 -15.07 0.26
CA PHE A 19 5.29 -15.12 -1.18
C PHE A 19 6.09 -13.91 -1.68
N LEU A 20 5.65 -12.70 -1.35
CA LEU A 20 6.25 -11.44 -1.83
C LEU A 20 7.68 -11.28 -1.33
N SER A 21 7.96 -11.65 -0.07
CA SER A 21 9.31 -11.59 0.50
C SER A 21 10.32 -12.45 -0.27
N LYS A 22 9.91 -13.53 -0.97
CA LYS A 22 10.83 -14.34 -1.78
C LYS A 22 11.45 -13.55 -2.92
N THR A 23 10.66 -12.70 -3.59
CA THR A 23 11.09 -11.89 -4.72
C THR A 23 11.66 -10.53 -4.27
N GLY A 24 11.11 -9.95 -3.20
CA GLY A 24 11.55 -8.66 -2.66
C GLY A 24 12.82 -8.68 -1.80
N ARG A 25 13.37 -9.86 -1.49
CA ARG A 25 14.56 -10.01 -0.64
C ARG A 25 15.84 -9.48 -1.29
N GLY A 26 16.80 -9.10 -0.45
CA GLY A 26 18.14 -8.72 -0.89
C GLY A 26 18.20 -7.35 -1.59
N PRO A 27 19.39 -6.96 -2.08
CA PRO A 27 19.58 -5.69 -2.76
C PRO A 27 18.84 -5.63 -4.10
N ALA A 28 18.54 -4.41 -4.55
CA ALA A 28 17.88 -4.16 -5.83
C ALA A 28 18.64 -4.85 -6.99
N PRO A 29 17.96 -5.62 -7.84
CA PRO A 29 18.56 -6.21 -9.03
C PRO A 29 19.11 -5.14 -9.99
N PRO A 30 20.25 -5.40 -10.67
CA PRO A 30 20.85 -4.43 -11.58
C PRO A 30 20.12 -4.33 -12.93
N SER A 31 19.41 -5.39 -13.33
CA SER A 31 18.64 -5.39 -14.58
C SER A 31 17.27 -4.75 -14.35
N PRO A 32 16.81 -3.82 -15.20
CA PRO A 32 15.48 -3.23 -15.06
C PRO A 32 14.36 -4.27 -15.15
N TYR A 33 14.58 -5.34 -15.92
CA TYR A 33 13.64 -6.48 -16.04
C TYR A 33 13.46 -7.23 -14.71
N ASP A 34 14.56 -7.52 -14.01
CA ASP A 34 14.51 -8.21 -12.71
C ASP A 34 14.06 -7.25 -11.60
N ALA A 35 14.34 -5.95 -11.74
CA ALA A 35 13.99 -4.94 -10.77
C ALA A 35 12.48 -4.69 -10.67
N GLN A 36 11.68 -4.83 -11.74
CA GLN A 36 10.24 -4.56 -11.67
C GLN A 36 9.53 -5.48 -10.67
N ALA A 37 9.72 -6.80 -10.79
CA ALA A 37 9.13 -7.76 -9.87
C ALA A 37 9.65 -7.54 -8.43
N TRP A 38 10.92 -7.17 -8.26
CA TRP A 38 11.50 -6.86 -6.95
C TRP A 38 10.88 -5.60 -6.32
N ILE A 39 10.69 -4.52 -7.09
CA ILE A 39 10.04 -3.28 -6.65
C ILE A 39 8.59 -3.58 -6.24
N MET A 40 7.81 -4.19 -7.13
CA MET A 40 6.40 -4.49 -6.87
C MET A 40 6.23 -5.41 -5.66
N SER A 41 7.10 -6.42 -5.50
CA SER A 41 7.05 -7.28 -4.33
C SER A 41 7.25 -6.52 -3.01
N ASN A 42 8.15 -5.53 -2.99
CA ASN A 42 8.36 -4.71 -1.79
C ASN A 42 7.22 -3.72 -1.53
N VAL A 43 6.68 -3.10 -2.58
CA VAL A 43 5.51 -2.20 -2.48
C VAL A 43 4.28 -2.95 -1.98
N HIS A 44 3.96 -4.08 -2.60
CA HIS A 44 2.85 -4.95 -2.21
C HIS A 44 3.03 -5.51 -0.79
N GLY A 45 4.25 -5.94 -0.46
CA GLY A 45 4.56 -6.46 0.87
C GLY A 45 4.36 -5.40 1.95
N MET A 46 4.76 -4.16 1.68
CA MET A 46 4.56 -3.02 2.56
C MET A 46 3.08 -2.71 2.79
N MET A 47 2.28 -2.74 1.73
CA MET A 47 0.82 -2.53 1.78
C MET A 47 0.09 -3.62 2.56
N ILE A 48 0.42 -4.90 2.32
CA ILE A 48 -0.18 -6.03 3.05
C ILE A 48 0.25 -6.00 4.52
N ASN A 49 1.51 -5.67 4.81
CA ASN A 49 1.99 -5.55 6.18
C ASN A 49 1.25 -4.43 6.95
N GLY A 50 1.03 -3.29 6.29
CA GLY A 50 0.19 -2.20 6.80
C GLY A 50 -1.25 -2.63 7.11
N LEU A 51 -1.88 -3.35 6.18
CA LEU A 51 -3.23 -3.88 6.36
C LEU A 51 -3.32 -4.87 7.53
N LYS A 52 -2.38 -5.81 7.60
CA LYS A 52 -2.29 -6.78 8.70
C LYS A 52 -2.15 -6.06 10.04
N HIS A 53 -1.30 -5.04 10.11
CA HIS A 53 -1.10 -4.24 11.31
C HIS A 53 -2.37 -3.49 11.73
N ILE A 54 -3.09 -2.88 10.78
CA ILE A 54 -4.38 -2.23 11.02
C ILE A 54 -5.40 -3.24 11.59
N TYR A 55 -5.50 -4.40 10.96
CA TYR A 55 -6.45 -5.46 11.31
C TYR A 55 -6.26 -6.01 12.74
N VAL A 56 -5.00 -6.17 13.15
CA VAL A 56 -4.63 -6.67 14.49
C VAL A 56 -4.71 -5.56 15.55
N THR A 57 -4.28 -4.35 15.21
CA THR A 57 -4.15 -3.25 16.18
C THR A 57 -5.47 -2.56 16.46
N GLY A 58 -6.37 -2.46 15.47
CA GLY A 58 -7.65 -1.75 15.57
C GLY A 58 -8.46 -2.05 16.84
N PRO A 59 -8.67 -3.32 17.23
CA PRO A 59 -9.40 -3.69 18.45
C PRO A 59 -8.79 -3.19 19.77
N THR A 60 -7.53 -2.78 19.79
CA THR A 60 -6.81 -2.33 21.00
C THR A 60 -6.81 -0.81 21.16
N ILE A 61 -7.22 -0.08 20.13
CA ILE A 61 -7.22 1.39 20.13
C ILE A 61 -8.22 1.92 21.16
N GLN A 62 -7.80 2.93 21.93
CA GLN A 62 -8.64 3.58 22.92
C GLN A 62 -9.52 4.65 22.26
N PRO A 63 -10.75 4.90 22.73
CA PRO A 63 -11.67 5.87 22.12
C PRO A 63 -11.09 7.27 21.89
N LYS A 64 -10.22 7.74 22.80
CA LYS A 64 -9.53 9.04 22.69
C LYS A 64 -8.58 9.15 21.48
N ASP A 65 -8.21 8.02 20.89
CA ASP A 65 -7.22 7.89 19.82
C ASP A 65 -7.87 7.48 18.48
N TYR A 66 -9.20 7.35 18.41
CA TYR A 66 -9.93 6.89 17.22
C TYR A 66 -9.68 7.77 16.00
N ASP A 67 -9.86 9.09 16.09
CA ASP A 67 -9.71 9.98 14.94
C ASP A 67 -8.30 9.91 14.34
N ASP A 68 -7.26 9.86 15.19
CA ASP A 68 -5.90 9.75 14.70
C ASP A 68 -5.61 8.35 14.11
N PHE A 69 -6.18 7.28 14.68
CA PHE A 69 -6.04 5.92 14.12
C PHE A 69 -6.77 5.78 12.79
N VAL A 70 -7.97 6.37 12.67
CA VAL A 70 -8.72 6.43 11.41
C VAL A 70 -7.95 7.23 10.36
N GLY A 71 -7.36 8.38 10.74
CA GLY A 71 -6.47 9.15 9.87
C GLY A 71 -5.26 8.34 9.38
N TYR A 72 -4.66 7.54 10.26
CA TYR A 72 -3.60 6.59 9.91
C TYR A 72 -4.07 5.53 8.91
N CYS A 73 -5.24 4.91 9.13
CA CYS A 73 -5.82 3.93 8.20
C CYS A 73 -6.15 4.55 6.83
N LEU A 74 -6.59 5.80 6.81
CA LEU A 74 -6.88 6.53 5.57
C LEU A 74 -5.63 6.86 4.76
N ILE A 75 -4.44 6.92 5.38
CA ILE A 75 -3.18 6.99 4.64
C ILE A 75 -2.95 5.69 3.88
N TRP A 76 -3.11 4.55 4.55
CA TRP A 76 -3.03 3.22 3.91
C TRP A 76 -4.03 3.11 2.76
N TYR A 77 -5.31 3.40 2.99
CA TYR A 77 -6.34 3.33 1.94
C TYR A 77 -5.99 4.21 0.74
N SER A 78 -5.59 5.47 0.98
CA SER A 78 -5.23 6.39 -0.12
C SER A 78 -3.97 5.97 -0.88
N LEU A 79 -3.08 5.20 -0.24
CA LEU A 79 -1.89 4.64 -0.86
C LEU A 79 -2.30 3.52 -1.82
N ILE A 80 -3.18 2.61 -1.40
CA ILE A 80 -3.74 1.55 -2.27
C ILE A 80 -4.50 2.15 -3.47
N ASP A 81 -5.41 3.09 -3.22
CA ASP A 81 -6.19 3.81 -4.24
C ASP A 81 -5.26 4.47 -5.27
N SER A 82 -4.25 5.20 -4.79
CA SER A 82 -3.28 5.87 -5.65
C SER A 82 -2.37 4.91 -6.42
N HIS A 83 -2.01 3.77 -5.85
CA HIS A 83 -1.13 2.78 -6.49
C HIS A 83 -1.80 2.21 -7.74
N HIS A 84 -3.00 1.65 -7.58
CA HIS A 84 -3.75 1.08 -8.69
C HIS A 84 -4.14 2.12 -9.75
N ALA A 85 -4.48 3.35 -9.32
CA ALA A 85 -4.77 4.43 -10.26
C ALA A 85 -3.56 4.79 -11.15
N LEU A 86 -2.34 4.75 -10.60
CA LEU A 86 -1.11 4.98 -11.38
C LEU A 86 -0.79 3.78 -12.27
N GLU A 87 -1.11 2.59 -11.81
CA GLU A 87 -0.92 1.36 -12.57
C GLU A 87 -1.73 1.35 -13.87
N GLU A 88 -3.02 1.67 -13.76
CA GLU A 88 -3.93 1.81 -14.90
C GLU A 88 -3.59 3.02 -15.76
N ALA A 89 -3.24 4.16 -15.16
CA ALA A 89 -3.03 5.39 -15.90
C ALA A 89 -1.77 5.38 -16.76
N TRP A 90 -0.68 4.74 -16.31
CA TRP A 90 0.58 4.78 -17.06
C TRP A 90 1.53 3.61 -16.87
N TYR A 91 1.54 2.88 -15.74
CA TYR A 91 2.51 1.79 -15.53
C TYR A 91 2.28 0.64 -16.52
N PHE A 92 1.13 -0.04 -16.44
CA PHE A 92 0.81 -1.15 -17.32
C PHE A 92 0.59 -0.74 -18.78
N PRO A 93 0.05 0.45 -19.10
CA PRO A 93 0.09 0.95 -20.47
C PRO A 93 1.50 1.01 -21.05
N THR A 94 2.52 1.34 -20.25
CA THR A 94 3.93 1.38 -20.70
C THR A 94 4.51 -0.02 -20.92
N LEU A 95 3.95 -1.05 -20.25
CA LEU A 95 4.39 -2.45 -20.36
C LEU A 95 3.65 -3.23 -21.46
N GLN A 96 2.78 -2.59 -22.24
CA GLN A 96 2.19 -3.23 -23.41
C GLN A 96 3.24 -3.48 -24.51
N PRO A 97 3.14 -4.58 -25.28
CA PRO A 97 2.09 -5.62 -25.21
C PRO A 97 2.43 -6.79 -24.27
N ALA A 98 3.46 -6.68 -23.43
CA ALA A 98 3.88 -7.77 -22.56
C ALA A 98 2.80 -8.14 -21.54
N ILE A 99 2.11 -7.14 -21.01
CA ILE A 99 1.02 -7.28 -20.05
C ILE A 99 -0.19 -6.52 -20.58
N PRO A 100 -1.32 -7.20 -20.88
CA PRO A 100 -2.54 -6.54 -21.34
C PRO A 100 -3.15 -5.70 -20.21
N LEU A 101 -3.50 -4.44 -20.48
CA LEU A 101 -4.14 -3.57 -19.49
C LEU A 101 -5.48 -4.13 -18.99
N SER A 102 -6.27 -4.74 -19.88
CA SER A 102 -7.58 -5.31 -19.53
C SER A 102 -7.51 -6.45 -18.51
N LEU A 103 -6.36 -7.12 -18.39
CA LEU A 103 -6.14 -8.12 -17.35
C LEU A 103 -6.10 -7.44 -15.97
N ILE A 104 -5.31 -6.37 -15.86
CA ILE A 104 -5.12 -5.60 -14.64
C ILE A 104 -6.41 -4.89 -14.23
N GLU A 105 -7.08 -4.20 -15.17
CA GLU A 105 -8.38 -3.57 -14.91
C GLU A 105 -9.43 -4.57 -14.41
N GLY A 106 -9.40 -5.79 -14.95
CA GLY A 106 -10.26 -6.89 -14.51
C GLY A 106 -9.99 -7.28 -13.07
N GLU A 107 -8.72 -7.50 -12.69
CA GLU A 107 -8.34 -7.87 -11.32
C GLU A 107 -8.59 -6.73 -10.32
N HIS A 108 -8.33 -5.47 -10.69
CA HIS A 108 -8.65 -4.31 -9.86
C HIS A 108 -10.14 -4.21 -9.55
N ALA A 109 -10.99 -4.47 -10.54
CA ALA A 109 -12.44 -4.45 -10.36
C ALA A 109 -12.93 -5.51 -9.34
N GLU A 110 -12.21 -6.62 -9.15
CA GLU A 110 -12.61 -7.68 -8.20
C GLU A 110 -12.56 -7.23 -6.73
N PHE A 111 -11.68 -6.29 -6.38
CA PHE A 111 -11.57 -5.78 -5.01
C PHE A 111 -11.99 -4.31 -4.84
N HIS A 112 -12.17 -3.56 -5.93
CA HIS A 112 -12.46 -2.12 -5.90
C HIS A 112 -13.62 -1.76 -4.96
N ASP A 113 -14.77 -2.40 -5.11
CA ASP A 113 -15.96 -2.11 -4.28
C ASP A 113 -15.70 -2.33 -2.78
N SER A 114 -14.94 -3.37 -2.44
CA SER A 114 -14.58 -3.67 -1.04
C SER A 114 -13.54 -2.70 -0.48
N LEU A 115 -12.61 -2.20 -1.30
CA LEU A 115 -11.69 -1.13 -0.92
C LEU A 115 -12.44 0.19 -0.67
N GLU A 116 -13.37 0.54 -1.56
CA GLU A 116 -14.23 1.73 -1.42
C GLU A 116 -15.11 1.64 -0.17
N ALA A 117 -15.62 0.46 0.18
CA ALA A 117 -16.37 0.27 1.40
C ALA A 117 -15.53 0.54 2.66
N ILE A 118 -14.25 0.14 2.67
CA ILE A 118 -13.29 0.47 3.74
C ILE A 118 -13.07 1.98 3.80
N GLY A 119 -12.73 2.61 2.67
CA GLY A 119 -12.48 4.05 2.59
C GLY A 119 -13.67 4.88 3.06
N LYS A 120 -14.86 4.57 2.55
CA LYS A 120 -16.11 5.22 2.95
C LYS A 120 -16.36 5.11 4.45
N TYR A 121 -16.25 3.90 5.02
CA TYR A 121 -16.47 3.72 6.45
C TYR A 121 -15.49 4.54 7.29
N LEU A 122 -14.21 4.55 6.92
CA LEU A 122 -13.19 5.33 7.63
C LEU A 122 -13.46 6.85 7.52
N VAL A 123 -13.86 7.35 6.35
CA VAL A 123 -14.26 8.75 6.16
C VAL A 123 -15.46 9.12 7.03
N GLU A 124 -16.47 8.24 7.10
CA GLU A 124 -17.65 8.41 7.96
C GLU A 124 -17.34 8.31 9.46
N CYS A 125 -16.11 7.93 9.86
CA CYS A 125 -15.68 7.94 11.25
C CYS A 125 -14.99 9.26 11.66
N LEU A 126 -14.84 10.22 10.75
CA LEU A 126 -14.21 11.50 11.03
C LEU A 126 -15.23 12.65 11.00
N PRO A 127 -14.99 13.74 11.76
CA PRO A 127 -15.81 14.94 11.66
C PRO A 127 -15.82 15.53 10.23
N GLY A 128 -16.97 16.03 9.79
CA GLY A 128 -17.10 16.73 8.50
C GLY A 128 -16.11 17.89 8.36
N GLY A 129 -15.50 18.02 7.18
CA GLY A 129 -14.44 19.00 6.90
C GLY A 129 -13.04 18.60 7.38
N THR A 130 -12.86 17.44 8.02
CA THR A 130 -11.54 16.95 8.41
C THR A 130 -10.71 16.61 7.16
N PRO A 131 -9.45 17.08 7.03
CA PRO A 131 -8.56 16.62 5.98
C PRO A 131 -8.03 15.21 6.28
N TRP A 132 -8.01 14.33 5.28
CA TRP A 132 -7.64 12.92 5.41
C TRP A 132 -6.85 12.36 4.23
N GLY A 133 -6.17 11.22 4.47
CA GLY A 133 -5.38 10.51 3.47
C GLY A 133 -4.11 11.26 3.02
N GLY A 134 -3.32 10.64 2.14
CA GLY A 134 -2.08 11.24 1.65
C GLY A 134 -2.31 12.57 0.92
N TYR A 135 -3.38 12.66 0.14
CA TYR A 135 -3.72 13.86 -0.64
C TYR A 135 -4.51 14.92 0.15
N LYS A 136 -4.78 14.69 1.44
CA LYS A 136 -5.57 15.61 2.29
C LYS A 136 -6.93 15.95 1.68
N LYS A 137 -7.63 14.93 1.15
CA LYS A 137 -9.04 15.02 0.74
C LYS A 137 -9.85 15.51 1.96
N SER A 138 -10.91 16.29 1.75
CA SER A 138 -11.76 16.75 2.85
C SER A 138 -12.93 15.79 3.05
N VAL A 139 -13.24 15.43 4.30
CA VAL A 139 -14.52 14.74 4.61
C VAL A 139 -15.67 15.68 4.19
N PRO A 140 -16.70 15.20 3.47
CA PRO A 140 -17.90 15.97 3.17
C PRO A 140 -18.53 16.55 4.44
N HIS A 141 -19.02 17.79 4.41
CA HIS A 141 -19.56 18.45 5.61
C HIS A 141 -20.84 17.79 6.15
N ASP A 142 -21.58 17.09 5.29
CA ASP A 142 -22.77 16.32 5.60
C ASP A 142 -22.48 14.83 5.88
N SER A 143 -21.21 14.44 5.90
CA SER A 143 -20.82 13.06 6.24
C SER A 143 -21.30 12.70 7.64
N PRO A 144 -21.83 11.49 7.83
CA PRO A 144 -21.95 10.90 9.15
C PRO A 144 -20.61 10.98 9.90
N ASN A 145 -20.68 11.16 11.22
CA ASN A 145 -19.53 11.12 12.13
C ASN A 145 -19.76 9.98 13.13
N HIS A 146 -19.67 8.76 12.63
CA HIS A 146 -19.81 7.55 13.41
C HIS A 146 -18.63 7.37 14.36
N ALA A 147 -18.89 6.85 15.56
CA ALA A 147 -17.80 6.38 16.40
C ALA A 147 -17.10 5.21 15.69
N PHE A 148 -15.76 5.20 15.71
CA PHE A 148 -14.99 4.09 15.15
C PHE A 148 -15.31 2.78 15.88
N ASP A 149 -15.61 1.76 15.09
CA ASP A 149 -15.83 0.37 15.49
C ASP A 149 -14.83 -0.54 14.76
N ALA A 150 -13.88 -1.10 15.51
CA ALA A 150 -12.87 -2.00 14.98
C ALA A 150 -13.48 -3.30 14.43
N ALA A 151 -14.58 -3.79 15.00
CA ALA A 151 -15.24 -4.99 14.51
C ALA A 151 -15.83 -4.76 13.11
N LYS A 152 -16.39 -3.57 12.86
CA LYS A 152 -16.87 -3.18 11.53
C LYS A 152 -15.72 -3.02 10.53
N LEU A 153 -14.60 -2.41 10.92
CA LEU A 153 -13.41 -2.33 10.04
C LEU A 153 -12.93 -3.73 9.66
N ASN A 154 -12.81 -4.63 10.64
CA ASN A 154 -12.30 -5.98 10.42
C ASN A 154 -13.24 -6.81 9.53
N LEU A 155 -14.57 -6.65 9.64
CA LEU A 155 -15.50 -7.29 8.71
C LEU A 155 -15.30 -6.82 7.26
N LEU A 156 -15.04 -5.52 7.04
CA LEU A 156 -14.76 -5.01 5.70
C LEU A 156 -13.44 -5.55 5.15
N ILE A 157 -12.42 -5.64 6.01
CA ILE A 157 -11.12 -6.24 5.64
C ILE A 157 -11.26 -7.72 5.31
N ASP A 158 -12.08 -8.48 6.05
CA ASP A 158 -12.33 -9.90 5.78
C ASP A 158 -12.98 -10.13 4.41
N VAL A 159 -13.77 -9.18 3.91
CA VAL A 159 -14.36 -9.23 2.57
C VAL A 159 -13.35 -8.82 1.50
N PHE A 160 -12.47 -7.87 1.80
CA PHE A 160 -11.47 -7.33 0.86
C PHE A 160 -10.30 -8.29 0.58
N VAL A 161 -9.75 -8.91 1.63
CA VAL A 161 -8.52 -9.73 1.56
C VAL A 161 -8.59 -10.89 0.55
N PRO A 162 -9.71 -11.65 0.43
CA PRO A 162 -9.83 -12.76 -0.51
C PRO A 162 -9.49 -12.44 -1.97
N ALA A 163 -9.89 -11.27 -2.49
CA ALA A 163 -9.60 -10.84 -3.86
C ALA A 163 -8.29 -10.04 -3.95
N PHE A 164 -7.98 -9.26 -2.92
CA PHE A 164 -6.81 -8.37 -2.91
C PHE A 164 -5.47 -9.11 -2.93
N THR A 165 -5.27 -10.11 -2.07
CA THR A 165 -3.93 -10.73 -1.95
C THR A 165 -3.54 -11.63 -3.13
N PRO A 166 -4.46 -12.38 -3.78
CA PRO A 166 -4.12 -13.12 -5.00
C PRO A 166 -3.69 -12.21 -6.14
N HIS A 167 -4.37 -11.09 -6.35
CA HIS A 167 -3.98 -10.07 -7.34
C HIS A 167 -2.54 -9.59 -7.12
N PHE A 168 -2.21 -9.17 -5.89
CA PHE A 168 -0.84 -8.74 -5.54
C PHE A 168 0.24 -9.79 -5.81
N CYS A 169 -0.10 -11.06 -5.65
CA CYS A 169 0.83 -12.16 -5.94
C CYS A 169 0.90 -12.48 -7.44
N ALA A 170 -0.23 -12.39 -8.16
CA ALA A 170 -0.32 -12.67 -9.59
C ALA A 170 0.52 -11.68 -10.41
N GLU A 171 0.49 -10.40 -10.07
CA GLU A 171 1.26 -9.36 -10.76
C GLU A 171 2.78 -9.62 -10.76
N ILE A 172 3.31 -10.22 -9.68
CA ILE A 172 4.72 -10.61 -9.63
C ILE A 172 5.05 -11.67 -10.70
N GLY A 173 4.09 -12.55 -11.02
CA GLY A 173 4.20 -13.52 -12.10
C GLY A 173 4.04 -12.93 -13.50
N TYR A 174 3.31 -11.81 -13.64
CA TYR A 174 3.21 -11.06 -14.89
C TYR A 174 4.49 -10.29 -15.19
N LEU A 175 5.15 -9.79 -14.14
CA LEU A 175 6.44 -9.12 -14.20
C LEU A 175 7.64 -10.09 -14.29
N GLU A 176 7.40 -11.33 -14.73
CA GLU A 176 8.47 -12.30 -14.92
C GLU A 176 9.50 -11.80 -15.95
N PRO A 177 10.79 -11.71 -15.59
CA PRO A 177 11.79 -11.05 -16.42
C PRO A 177 11.95 -11.65 -17.83
N ALA A 178 11.73 -12.96 -17.99
CA ALA A 178 11.79 -13.62 -19.29
C ALA A 178 10.68 -13.14 -20.23
N LYS A 179 9.45 -12.98 -19.74
CA LYS A 179 8.30 -12.50 -20.52
C LYS A 179 8.49 -11.04 -20.93
N LEU A 180 8.98 -10.22 -20.00
CA LEU A 180 9.27 -8.81 -20.27
C LEU A 180 10.36 -8.66 -21.34
N ARG A 181 11.44 -9.46 -21.28
CA ARG A 181 12.51 -9.44 -22.29
C ARG A 181 12.06 -9.85 -23.69
N GLU A 182 11.03 -10.68 -23.80
CA GLU A 182 10.52 -11.12 -25.11
C GLU A 182 9.79 -9.99 -25.84
N LYS A 183 9.16 -9.07 -25.11
CA LYS A 183 8.22 -8.08 -25.67
C LYS A 183 8.67 -6.63 -25.52
N LEU A 184 9.52 -6.31 -24.54
CA LEU A 184 9.91 -4.94 -24.19
C LEU A 184 11.33 -4.62 -24.62
N THR A 185 11.59 -3.33 -24.84
CA THR A 185 12.89 -2.83 -25.33
C THR A 185 13.50 -1.84 -24.34
N ASP A 186 14.76 -1.47 -24.56
CA ASP A 186 15.45 -0.44 -23.77
C ASP A 186 14.73 0.92 -23.78
N ASP A 187 14.02 1.24 -24.87
CA ASP A 187 13.25 2.49 -24.94
C ASP A 187 12.00 2.44 -24.06
N THR A 188 11.40 1.27 -23.85
CA THR A 188 10.34 1.07 -22.85
C THR A 188 10.85 1.44 -21.46
N TRP A 189 12.05 0.98 -21.08
CA TRP A 189 12.62 1.26 -19.76
C TRP A 189 12.97 2.73 -19.58
N LYS A 190 13.52 3.39 -20.59
CA LYS A 190 13.74 4.85 -20.54
C LYS A 190 12.44 5.62 -20.36
N ALA A 191 11.38 5.21 -21.05
CA ALA A 191 10.06 5.82 -20.90
C ALA A 191 9.51 5.62 -19.49
N LEU A 192 9.64 4.40 -18.95
CA LEU A 192 9.21 4.07 -17.60
C LEU A 192 10.00 4.86 -16.54
N ASP A 193 11.33 4.89 -16.62
CA ASP A 193 12.20 5.63 -15.71
C ASP A 193 11.87 7.12 -15.72
N LYS A 194 11.63 7.68 -16.91
CA LYS A 194 11.20 9.08 -17.06
C LYS A 194 9.86 9.32 -16.36
N ARG A 195 8.88 8.43 -16.55
CA ARG A 195 7.57 8.54 -15.88
C ARG A 195 7.69 8.45 -14.37
N ILE A 196 8.46 7.50 -13.85
CA ILE A 196 8.74 7.36 -12.42
C ILE A 196 9.36 8.67 -11.87
N ALA A 197 10.36 9.21 -12.55
CA ALA A 197 11.02 10.46 -12.14
C ALA A 197 10.08 11.68 -12.15
N GLU A 198 9.06 11.69 -13.03
CA GLU A 198 8.04 12.73 -13.09
C GLU A 198 6.95 12.57 -12.02
N GLU A 199 6.48 11.34 -11.77
CA GLU A 199 5.31 11.09 -10.92
C GLU A 199 5.65 10.92 -9.43
N VAL A 200 6.75 10.22 -9.08
CA VAL A 200 7.13 9.96 -7.68
C VAL A 200 7.27 11.25 -6.86
N PRO A 201 7.89 12.34 -7.35
CA PRO A 201 8.00 13.58 -6.57
C PRO A 201 6.65 14.22 -6.22
N LYS A 202 5.61 13.97 -7.02
CA LYS A 202 4.25 14.50 -6.82
C LYS A 202 3.45 13.72 -5.77
N MET A 203 3.92 12.51 -5.41
CA MET A 203 3.25 11.69 -4.41
C MET A 203 3.27 12.38 -3.02
N PRO A 204 2.20 12.17 -2.23
CA PRO A 204 2.14 12.58 -0.84
C PRO A 204 3.36 12.17 -0.03
N LYS A 205 3.89 13.09 0.77
CA LYS A 205 5.03 12.81 1.64
C LYS A 205 4.73 11.75 2.71
N ALA A 206 3.45 11.65 3.10
CA ALA A 206 2.94 10.61 3.99
C ALA A 206 3.16 9.19 3.44
N PHE A 207 3.13 8.99 2.12
CA PHE A 207 3.33 7.65 1.52
C PHE A 207 4.75 7.16 1.74
N PHE A 208 5.77 8.01 1.54
CA PHE A 208 7.16 7.63 1.80
C PHE A 208 7.43 7.33 3.28
N VAL A 209 6.79 8.06 4.20
CA VAL A 209 6.91 7.76 5.63
C VAL A 209 6.23 6.44 5.95
N TYR A 210 5.02 6.22 5.42
CA TYR A 210 4.28 4.98 5.59
C TYR A 210 5.08 3.78 5.07
N GLU A 211 5.68 3.91 3.89
CA GLU A 211 6.52 2.88 3.27
C GLU A 211 7.68 2.47 4.15
N LEU A 212 8.46 3.44 4.67
CA LEU A 212 9.59 3.15 5.55
C LEU A 212 9.19 2.46 6.85
N LEU A 213 7.98 2.70 7.35
CA LEU A 213 7.49 2.12 8.58
C LEU A 213 6.95 0.69 8.39
N HIS A 214 6.63 0.30 7.15
CA HIS A 214 5.92 -0.95 6.86
C HIS A 214 6.63 -1.90 5.92
N VAL A 215 7.66 -1.45 5.21
CA VAL A 215 8.47 -2.34 4.40
C VAL A 215 9.08 -3.44 5.28
N ARG A 216 9.36 -4.62 4.71
CA ARG A 216 9.96 -5.77 5.42
C ARG A 216 11.38 -6.09 4.95
N SER A 217 11.91 -5.28 4.03
CA SER A 217 13.27 -5.35 3.49
C SER A 217 14.07 -4.10 3.85
N LYS A 218 15.25 -4.28 4.45
CA LYS A 218 16.18 -3.16 4.71
C LYS A 218 16.71 -2.50 3.42
N TYR A 219 16.64 -3.21 2.30
CA TYR A 219 17.16 -2.75 1.01
C TYR A 219 16.20 -1.82 0.28
N PHE A 220 14.91 -1.86 0.61
CA PHE A 220 13.88 -1.04 -0.01
C PHE A 220 13.47 0.16 0.89
N PRO A 221 13.08 1.32 0.33
CA PRO A 221 13.32 1.74 -1.06
C PRO A 221 14.82 1.85 -1.35
N PRO A 222 15.29 1.78 -2.60
CA PRO A 222 16.71 1.98 -2.91
C PRO A 222 17.08 3.47 -2.77
N ALA A 223 17.28 3.94 -1.54
CA ALA A 223 17.66 5.31 -1.21
C ALA A 223 18.95 5.35 -0.39
N PRO A 224 19.81 6.37 -0.56
CA PRO A 224 20.99 6.57 0.29
C PRO A 224 20.63 6.57 1.77
N TRP A 225 21.47 5.96 2.60
CA TRP A 225 21.20 5.80 4.04
C TRP A 225 20.91 7.13 4.74
N ILE A 226 21.51 8.24 4.29
CA ILE A 226 21.26 9.60 4.80
C ILE A 226 19.80 10.02 4.56
N ILE A 227 19.22 9.69 3.40
CA ILE A 227 17.82 10.00 3.09
C ILE A 227 16.89 9.17 3.99
N LYS A 228 17.16 7.86 4.11
CA LYS A 228 16.37 6.95 4.96
C LYS A 228 16.47 7.26 6.46
N ALA A 229 17.66 7.62 6.94
CA ALA A 229 17.94 7.76 8.38
C ALA A 229 17.73 9.19 8.89
N ILE A 230 17.86 10.21 8.04
CA ILE A 230 17.84 11.63 8.44
C ILE A 230 16.65 12.38 7.82
N LEU A 231 16.52 12.42 6.49
CA LEU A 231 15.50 13.26 5.87
C LEU A 231 14.07 12.77 6.12
N ILE A 232 13.81 11.48 5.88
CA ILE A 232 12.45 10.95 6.01
C ILE A 232 11.97 10.92 7.47
N PRO A 233 12.76 10.42 8.46
CA PRO A 233 12.30 10.31 9.84
C PRO A 233 12.18 11.65 10.57
N TRP A 234 12.90 12.70 10.15
CA TRP A 234 12.97 13.95 10.91
C TRP A 234 12.31 15.13 10.22
N ILE A 235 12.14 15.12 8.89
CA ILE A 235 11.49 16.21 8.14
C ILE A 235 10.12 15.76 7.62
N LEU A 236 10.02 14.63 6.94
CA LEU A 236 8.75 14.16 6.35
C LEU A 236 7.80 13.57 7.40
N TYR A 237 8.33 13.08 8.51
CA TYR A 237 7.57 12.50 9.62
C TYR A 237 6.70 13.53 10.36
N TRP A 238 7.16 14.78 10.47
CA TRP A 238 6.60 15.74 11.42
C TRP A 238 5.16 16.20 11.17
N PRO A 239 4.73 16.46 9.90
CA PRO A 239 3.36 16.92 9.62
C PRO A 239 2.29 15.95 10.09
N GLU A 240 2.55 14.65 9.98
CA GLU A 240 1.58 13.58 10.25
C GLU A 240 1.98 12.72 11.47
N ARG A 241 2.86 13.25 12.34
CA ARG A 241 3.44 12.52 13.49
C ARG A 241 2.42 11.87 14.44
N ARG A 242 1.21 12.43 14.50
CA ARG A 242 0.10 11.91 15.33
C ARG A 242 -0.42 10.55 14.83
N PHE A 243 -0.25 10.26 13.55
CA PHE A 243 -0.64 9.00 12.93
C PHE A 243 0.46 7.94 13.09
N TRP A 244 1.72 8.35 13.02
CA TRP A 244 2.86 7.43 13.05
C TRP A 244 3.07 6.71 14.38
N ARG A 245 2.44 7.17 15.47
CA ARG A 245 2.41 6.44 16.75
C ARG A 245 1.68 5.10 16.67
N PHE A 246 0.87 4.88 15.63
CA PHE A 246 0.19 3.61 15.40
C PHE A 246 0.95 2.69 14.45
N ALA A 247 2.08 3.10 13.88
CA ALA A 247 2.90 2.22 13.05
C ALA A 247 3.58 1.13 13.91
N PRO A 248 3.94 -0.02 13.33
CA PRO A 248 4.71 -1.04 14.04
C PRO A 248 6.07 -0.49 14.52
N GLU A 249 6.65 -1.11 15.54
CA GLU A 249 7.99 -0.75 16.00
C GLU A 249 9.02 -0.94 14.88
N LYS A 250 9.90 0.05 14.69
CA LYS A 250 10.92 0.01 13.64
C LYS A 250 11.82 -1.22 13.80
N GLY A 251 12.00 -1.98 12.72
CA GLY A 251 13.11 -2.94 12.62
C GLY A 251 12.73 -4.42 12.58
N SER A 252 11.45 -4.79 12.45
CA SER A 252 11.06 -6.17 12.13
C SER A 252 11.25 -6.47 10.63
N TRP A 253 12.49 -6.37 10.16
CA TRP A 253 12.87 -6.80 8.80
C TRP A 253 12.97 -8.32 8.78
N ASP A 254 12.53 -8.96 7.69
CA ASP A 254 12.52 -10.43 7.55
C ASP A 254 13.90 -11.02 7.16
N ASP A 255 15.00 -10.34 7.51
CA ASP A 255 16.35 -10.70 7.07
C ASP A 255 16.85 -12.03 7.66
#